data_AF-A0A0E4GVD7-F1
#
_entry.id   AF-A0A0E4GVD7-F1
#
_cell.length_a   1.000
_cell.length_b   1.000
_cell.length_c   1.000
_cell.angle_alpha   90.00
_cell.angle_beta   90.00
_cell.angle_gamma   90.00
#
_symmetry.space_group_name_H-M   'P 1'
#
loop_
_entity.id
_entity.type
_entity.pdbx_description
1 polymer ?
#
loop_
_entity_poly.entity_id
_entity_poly.type
_entity_poly.pdbx_seq_one_letter_code
_entity_poly.pdbx_strand_id
1 'polypeptide(L)'
;MAANELRAYCAGLTHASKVATDAADEIEGLRARLGTQLDGLGRTWTGQAASAYLSIWAEIDDECGDMLGDLRWIGESLSAAATAYAKMEATGADALGSITPPVNGA
;
A
#
# COMPACT_ATOMS: atom_id res chain seq x y z
N MET A 1 17.58 -20.20 -3.59
CA MET A 1 17.30 -19.07 -2.69
C MET A 1 17.29 -19.61 -1.28
N ALA A 2 18.24 -19.19 -0.44
CA ALA A 2 18.35 -19.68 0.94
C ALA A 2 17.18 -19.14 1.78
N ALA A 3 16.72 -19.87 2.81
CA ALA A 3 15.57 -19.45 3.64
C ALA A 3 15.71 -18.03 4.22
N ASN A 4 16.94 -17.60 4.53
CA ASN A 4 17.22 -16.22 4.97
C ASN A 4 16.94 -15.17 3.89
N GLU A 5 17.19 -15.47 2.62
CA GLU A 5 16.93 -14.55 1.49
C GLU A 5 15.42 -14.38 1.28
N LEU A 6 14.64 -15.47 1.39
CA LEU A 6 13.18 -15.43 1.29
C LEU A 6 12.57 -14.60 2.44
N ARG A 7 13.05 -14.80 3.67
CA ARG A 7 12.58 -14.02 4.83
C ARG A 7 12.91 -12.53 4.71
N ALA A 8 14.12 -12.20 4.25
CA ALA A 8 14.51 -10.82 3.98
C ALA A 8 13.64 -10.19 2.87
N TYR A 9 13.31 -10.96 1.83
CA TYR A 9 12.43 -10.51 0.76
C TYR A 9 10.99 -10.26 1.26
N CYS A 10 10.41 -11.17 2.04
CA CYS A 10 9.10 -10.97 2.67
C CYS A 10 9.08 -9.73 3.57
N ALA A 11 10.15 -9.50 4.36
CA ALA A 11 10.26 -8.30 5.18
C ALA A 11 10.31 -7.02 4.34
N GLY A 12 11.02 -7.04 3.20
CA GLY A 12 11.06 -5.95 2.23
C GLY A 12 9.68 -5.65 1.63
N LEU A 13 8.92 -6.68 1.25
CA LEU A 13 7.55 -6.52 0.74
C LEU A 13 6.61 -5.94 1.78
N THR A 14 6.66 -6.42 3.04
CA THR A 14 5.86 -5.87 4.14
C THR A 14 6.22 -4.41 4.42
N HIS A 15 7.51 -4.06 4.36
CA HIS A 15 7.93 -2.67 4.54
C HIS A 15 7.42 -1.77 3.41
N ALA A 16 7.58 -2.19 2.16
CA ALA A 16 7.08 -1.43 1.00
C ALA A 16 5.55 -1.29 1.01
N SER A 17 4.83 -2.34 1.41
CA SER A 17 3.39 -2.31 1.63
C SER A 17 3.00 -1.20 2.60
N LYS A 18 3.64 -1.17 3.77
CA LYS A 18 3.41 -0.15 4.79
C LYS A 18 3.72 1.26 4.28
N VAL A 19 4.85 1.45 3.60
CA VAL A 19 5.23 2.77 3.05
C VAL A 19 4.17 3.28 2.07
N ALA A 20 3.64 2.41 1.20
CA ALA A 20 2.60 2.79 0.26
C ALA A 20 1.28 3.18 0.95
N THR A 21 0.86 2.40 1.97
CA THR A 21 -0.37 2.71 2.72
C THR A 21 -0.23 3.96 3.60
N ASP A 22 0.92 4.14 4.26
CA ASP A 22 1.18 5.32 5.10
C ASP A 22 1.20 6.59 4.23
N ALA A 23 1.77 6.53 3.02
CA ALA A 23 1.75 7.64 2.06
C ALA A 23 0.32 7.96 1.58
N ALA A 24 -0.52 6.94 1.35
CA ALA A 24 -1.92 7.16 1.01
C ALA A 24 -2.66 7.89 2.15
N ASP A 25 -2.47 7.47 3.39
CA ASP A 25 -3.14 8.09 4.54
C ASP A 25 -2.68 9.55 4.75
N GLU A 26 -1.39 9.84 4.53
CA GLU A 26 -0.86 11.21 4.60
C GLU A 26 -1.49 12.12 3.51
N ILE A 27 -1.52 11.64 2.26
CA ILE A 27 -2.10 12.39 1.14
C ILE A 27 -3.60 12.60 1.34
N GLU A 28 -4.34 11.59 1.81
CA GLU A 28 -5.78 11.71 2.11
C GLU A 28 -6.02 12.76 3.21
N GLY A 29 -5.19 12.78 4.26
CA GLY A 29 -5.27 13.78 5.31
C GLY A 29 -4.99 15.21 4.82
N LEU A 30 -4.01 15.39 3.93
CA LEU A 30 -3.70 16.68 3.31
C LEU A 30 -4.84 17.15 2.39
N ARG A 31 -5.33 16.25 1.54
CA ARG A 31 -6.45 16.48 0.63
C ARG A 31 -7.70 16.93 1.39
N ALA A 32 -8.10 16.21 2.43
CA ALA A 32 -9.27 16.54 3.23
C ALA A 32 -9.16 17.93 3.92
N ARG A 33 -7.97 18.27 4.42
CA ARG A 33 -7.71 19.59 5.02
C ARG A 33 -7.82 20.72 4.00
N LEU A 34 -7.21 20.54 2.83
CA LEU A 34 -7.25 21.54 1.77
C LEU A 34 -8.68 21.71 1.22
N GLY A 35 -9.40 20.61 1.01
CA GLY A 35 -10.82 20.65 0.62
C GLY A 35 -11.67 21.46 1.61
N THR A 36 -11.49 21.24 2.91
CA THR A 36 -12.20 22.02 3.95
C THR A 36 -11.88 23.52 3.87
N GLN A 37 -10.61 23.88 3.63
CA GLN A 37 -10.19 25.28 3.49
C GLN A 37 -10.80 25.92 2.24
N LEU A 38 -10.86 25.19 1.13
CA LEU A 38 -11.39 25.66 -0.14
C LEU A 38 -12.91 25.76 -0.13
N ASP A 39 -13.62 24.86 0.54
CA ASP A 39 -15.05 24.98 0.81
C ASP A 39 -15.36 26.23 1.64
N GLY A 40 -14.50 26.56 2.61
CA GLY A 40 -14.61 27.80 3.37
C GLY A 40 -14.40 29.03 2.50
N LEU A 41 -13.38 29.00 1.65
CA LEU A 41 -13.04 30.08 0.73
C LEU A 41 -14.14 30.32 -0.30
N GLY A 42 -14.67 29.26 -0.93
CA GLY A 42 -15.69 29.32 -1.97
C GLY A 42 -17.03 29.93 -1.52
N ARG A 43 -17.29 30.01 -0.21
CA ARG A 43 -18.48 30.70 0.33
C ARG A 43 -18.39 32.23 0.26
N THR A 44 -17.17 32.77 0.24
CA THR A 44 -16.94 34.24 0.32
C THR A 44 -16.21 34.78 -0.90
N TRP A 45 -15.40 33.96 -1.55
CA TRP A 45 -14.68 34.31 -2.76
C TRP A 45 -15.48 33.88 -4.00
N THR A 46 -15.94 34.87 -4.78
CA THR A 46 -16.79 34.67 -5.96
C THR A 46 -16.23 35.37 -7.20
N GLY A 47 -16.80 35.04 -8.36
CA GLY A 47 -16.38 35.59 -9.66
C GLY A 47 -15.54 34.63 -10.49
N GLN A 48 -15.07 35.09 -11.65
CA GLN A 48 -14.40 34.23 -12.63
C GLN A 48 -13.05 33.68 -12.12
N ALA A 49 -12.30 34.48 -11.37
CA ALA A 49 -11.03 34.03 -10.79
C ALA A 49 -11.24 32.91 -9.76
N ALA A 50 -12.25 33.04 -8.89
CA ALA A 50 -12.63 32.01 -7.93
C ALA A 50 -13.07 30.72 -8.66
N SER A 51 -13.88 30.86 -9.71
CA SER A 51 -14.37 29.71 -10.49
C SER A 51 -13.22 28.95 -11.17
N ALA A 52 -12.27 29.66 -11.78
CA ALA A 52 -11.12 29.03 -12.43
C ALA A 52 -10.24 28.28 -11.41
N TYR A 53 -9.99 28.88 -10.25
CA TYR A 53 -9.20 28.24 -9.20
C TYR A 53 -9.89 27.00 -8.62
N LEU A 54 -11.18 27.10 -8.29
CA LEU A 54 -11.95 26.00 -7.72
C LEU A 54 -12.16 24.85 -8.72
N SER A 55 -12.23 25.14 -10.02
CA SER A 55 -12.26 24.10 -11.07
C SER A 55 -10.96 23.29 -11.08
N ILE A 56 -9.81 23.96 -11.04
CA ILE A 56 -8.50 23.28 -11.00
C ILE A 56 -8.38 22.47 -9.70
N TRP A 57 -8.87 23.00 -8.58
CA TRP A 57 -8.92 22.24 -7.34
C TRP A 57 -9.72 20.94 -7.49
N ALA A 58 -10.90 20.99 -8.10
CA ALA A 58 -11.71 19.78 -8.30
C ALA A 58 -10.96 18.72 -9.12
N GLU A 59 -10.25 19.13 -10.18
CA GLU A 59 -9.42 18.21 -10.98
C GLU A 59 -8.30 17.59 -10.15
N ILE A 60 -7.59 18.39 -9.34
CA ILE A 60 -6.54 17.89 -8.44
C ILE A 60 -7.12 16.94 -7.39
N ASP A 61 -8.29 17.26 -6.84
CA ASP A 61 -8.96 16.47 -5.82
C ASP A 61 -9.34 15.08 -6.36
N ASP A 62 -9.85 15.03 -7.59
CA ASP A 62 -10.18 13.80 -8.30
C ASP A 62 -8.93 12.96 -8.61
N GLU A 63 -7.89 13.55 -9.21
CA GLU A 63 -6.63 12.86 -9.50
C GLU A 63 -5.95 12.32 -8.22
N CYS A 64 -6.01 13.09 -7.12
CA CYS A 64 -5.54 12.59 -5.83
C CYS A 64 -6.35 11.38 -5.36
N GLY A 65 -7.67 11.36 -5.60
CA GLY A 65 -8.53 10.21 -5.32
C GLY A 65 -8.06 8.93 -6.03
N ASP A 66 -7.76 9.03 -7.32
CA ASP A 66 -7.26 7.90 -8.11
C ASP A 66 -5.89 7.43 -7.60
N MET A 67 -4.96 8.36 -7.37
CA MET A 67 -3.63 8.05 -6.83
C MET A 67 -3.70 7.36 -5.45
N LEU A 68 -4.63 7.78 -4.58
CA LEU A 68 -4.86 7.14 -3.29
C LEU A 68 -5.35 5.70 -3.45
N GLY A 69 -6.24 5.46 -4.43
CA GLY A 69 -6.70 4.11 -4.78
C GLY A 69 -5.54 3.21 -5.21
N ASP A 70 -4.69 3.71 -6.09
CA ASP A 70 -3.52 2.97 -6.60
C ASP A 70 -2.52 2.64 -5.48
N LEU A 71 -2.21 3.59 -4.60
CA LEU A 71 -1.29 3.37 -3.48
C LEU A 71 -1.81 2.30 -2.51
N ARG A 72 -3.11 2.33 -2.21
CA ARG A 72 -3.76 1.31 -1.37
C ARG A 72 -3.71 -0.07 -2.03
N TRP A 73 -4.04 -0.14 -3.32
CA TRP A 73 -3.98 -1.39 -4.08
C TRP A 73 -2.57 -1.98 -4.16
N ILE A 74 -1.55 -1.13 -4.38
CA ILE A 74 -0.14 -1.54 -4.34
C ILE A 74 0.22 -2.08 -2.95
N GLY A 75 -0.15 -1.36 -1.90
CA GLY A 75 0.08 -1.76 -0.52
C GLY A 75 -0.51 -3.14 -0.20
N GLU A 76 -1.77 -3.36 -0.54
CA GLU A 76 -2.47 -4.64 -0.36
C GLU A 76 -1.81 -5.77 -1.16
N SER A 77 -1.44 -5.51 -2.41
CA SER A 77 -0.79 -6.50 -3.29
C SER A 77 0.57 -6.95 -2.75
N LEU A 78 1.37 -6.02 -2.22
CA LEU A 78 2.66 -6.32 -1.61
C LEU A 78 2.51 -7.13 -0.32
N SER A 79 1.52 -6.80 0.52
CA SER A 79 1.19 -7.55 1.74
C SER A 79 0.72 -8.98 1.42
N ALA A 80 -0.14 -9.13 0.42
CA ALA A 80 -0.61 -10.43 -0.06
C ALA A 80 0.55 -11.28 -0.59
N ALA A 81 1.46 -10.69 -1.35
CA ALA A 81 2.66 -11.38 -1.85
C ALA A 81 3.56 -11.85 -0.69
N ALA A 82 3.84 -10.99 0.29
CA ALA A 82 4.63 -11.35 1.47
C ALA A 82 4.01 -12.55 2.22
N THR A 83 2.68 -12.53 2.38
CA THR A 83 1.92 -13.61 3.04
C THR A 83 2.00 -14.91 2.24
N ALA A 84 1.85 -14.85 0.91
CA ALA A 84 1.93 -16.02 0.06
C ALA A 84 3.31 -16.68 0.12
N TYR A 85 4.38 -15.88 0.06
CA TYR A 85 5.75 -16.37 0.15
C TYR A 85 6.07 -16.98 1.52
N ALA A 86 5.62 -16.36 2.61
CA ALA A 86 5.78 -16.92 3.96
C ALA A 86 5.05 -18.27 4.11
N LYS A 87 3.85 -18.40 3.53
CA LYS A 87 3.11 -19.67 3.52
C LYS A 87 3.81 -20.76 2.73
N MET A 88 4.40 -20.41 1.59
CA MET A 88 5.20 -21.34 0.78
C MET A 88 6.44 -21.82 1.54
N GLU A 89 7.13 -20.94 2.28
CA GLU A 89 8.26 -21.31 3.15
C GLU A 89 7.84 -22.33 4.20
N ALA A 90 6.75 -22.05 4.94
CA ALA A 90 6.25 -22.94 5.98
C ALA A 90 5.87 -24.32 5.43
N THR A 91 5.15 -24.35 4.31
CA THR A 91 4.73 -25.60 3.67
C THR A 91 5.93 -26.42 3.18
N GLY A 92 6.94 -25.76 2.62
CA GLY A 92 8.18 -26.42 2.18
C GLY A 92 9.01 -26.96 3.35
N ALA A 93 9.09 -26.22 4.45
CA ALA A 93 9.76 -26.64 5.67
C ALA A 93 9.08 -27.86 6.31
N ASP A 94 7.74 -27.86 6.38
CA ASP A 94 6.95 -28.99 6.89
C ASP A 94 7.15 -30.25 6.03
N ALA A 95 7.12 -30.09 4.71
CA ALA A 95 7.36 -31.20 3.78
C ALA A 95 8.76 -31.81 3.98
N LEU A 96 9.80 -31.00 4.13
CA LEU A 96 11.15 -31.48 4.37
C LEU A 96 11.28 -32.18 5.75
N GLY A 97 10.67 -31.63 6.79
CA GLY A 97 10.66 -32.23 8.13
C GLY A 97 9.90 -33.56 8.20
N SER A 98 8.91 -33.74 7.33
CA SER A 98 8.14 -35.00 7.24
C SER A 98 8.90 -36.14 6.56
N ILE A 99 9.99 -35.86 5.83
CA ILE A 99 10.86 -36.88 5.26
C ILE A 99 11.72 -37.44 6.39
N THR A 100 11.24 -38.51 7.01
CA THR A 100 12.06 -39.30 7.94
C THR A 100 13.21 -39.91 7.15
N PRO A 101 14.49 -39.66 7.49
CA PRO A 101 15.60 -40.31 6.82
C PRO A 101 15.44 -41.84 6.98
N PRO A 102 15.73 -42.65 5.95
CA PRO A 102 15.66 -44.09 6.10
C PRO A 102 16.55 -44.49 7.27
N VAL A 103 15.93 -45.07 8.29
CA VAL A 103 16.65 -45.67 9.41
C VAL A 103 17.45 -46.80 8.78
N ASN A 104 18.76 -46.58 8.59
CA ASN A 104 19.67 -47.63 8.14
C ASN A 104 19.71 -48.70 9.23
N GLY A 105 18.81 -49.67 9.12
CA GLY A 105 18.79 -50.90 9.91
C GLY A 105 19.19 -52.07 9.03
N ALA A 106 20.42 -52.54 9.21
CA ALA A 106 20.89 -53.93 9.18
C ALA A 106 22.42 -53.94 9.10
#